data_AF-A0A8T5DTF1-F1
#
_entry.id   AF-A0A8T5DTF1-F1
#
_cell.length_a   1.000
_cell.length_b   1.000
_cell.length_c   1.000
_cell.angle_alpha   90.00
_cell.angle_beta   90.00
_cell.angle_gamma   90.00
#
_symmetry.space_group_name_H-M   'P 1'
#
loop_
_entity.id
_entity.type
_entity.pdbx_description
1 polymer ?
#
loop_
_entity_poly.entity_id
_entity_poly.type
_entity_poly.pdbx_seq_one_letter_code
_entity_poly.pdbx_strand_id
1 'polypeptide(L)' 'EVCQISGALARTIVPWLPIDSKVRRGQRYGMIRLGSRVDVRVPASKFKPAVVSAEDGNSQFPKGQFVQAGSTIIFKPVKK' A
#
# COMPACT_ATOMS: atom_id res chain seq x y z
N GLU A 1 -6.41 0.42 7.90
CA GLU A 1 -5.20 0.95 8.55
C GLU A 1 -4.04 0.94 7.55
N VAL A 2 -3.11 1.88 7.65
CA VAL A 2 -1.87 1.89 6.85
C VAL A 2 -0.69 1.95 7.79
N CYS A 3 0.23 1.00 7.68
CA CYS A 3 1.44 0.95 8.48
C CYS A 3 2.67 1.07 7.57
N GLN A 4 3.56 1.99 7.91
CA GLN A 4 4.82 2.23 7.21
C GLN A 4 5.96 1.60 8.00
N ILE A 5 6.75 0.73 7.37
CA ILE A 5 7.82 -0.01 8.03
C ILE A 5 9.15 0.27 7.33
N SER A 6 10.12 0.75 8.10
CA SER A 6 11.49 0.99 7.67
C SER A 6 12.40 -0.14 8.16
N GLY A 7 13.23 -0.72 7.28
CA GLY A 7 14.21 -1.74 7.63
C GLY A 7 15.44 -1.23 8.37
N ALA A 8 16.23 -2.16 8.94
CA ALA A 8 17.33 -1.88 9.88
C ALA A 8 18.51 -1.06 9.31
N LEU A 9 18.79 -1.16 8.01
CA LEU A 9 19.97 -0.55 7.36
C LEU A 9 19.71 0.86 6.80
N ALA A 10 19.25 1.78 7.65
CA ALA A 10 19.10 3.22 7.37
C ALA A 10 17.93 3.63 6.47
N ARG A 11 16.77 3.89 7.10
CA ARG A 11 15.56 4.38 6.44
C ARG A 11 14.75 5.28 7.39
N THR A 12 14.59 6.56 7.05
CA THR A 12 13.80 7.52 7.85
C THR A 12 12.37 7.57 7.34
N ILE A 13 11.39 7.39 8.22
CA ILE A 13 9.99 7.75 7.96
C ILE A 13 9.85 9.26 8.17
N VAL A 14 9.45 9.98 7.13
CA VAL A 14 9.28 11.43 7.13
C VAL A 14 7.79 11.72 6.97
N PRO A 15 7.04 11.94 8.07
CA PRO A 15 5.67 12.40 7.96
C PRO A 15 5.65 13.87 7.49
N TRP A 16 4.72 14.20 6.61
CA TRP A 16 4.46 15.58 6.19
C TRP A 16 3.18 16.16 6.78
N LEU A 17 2.35 15.31 7.39
CA LEU A 17 1.09 15.68 8.00
C LEU A 17 1.15 15.51 9.52
N PRO A 18 0.51 16.41 10.29
CA PRO A 18 0.34 16.23 11.73
C PRO A 18 -0.66 15.10 12.04
N ILE A 19 -0.63 14.64 13.30
CA ILE A 19 -1.62 13.69 13.84
C ILE A 19 -3.04 14.24 13.64
N ASP A 20 -4.01 13.33 13.44
CA ASP A 20 -5.43 13.63 13.18
C ASP A 20 -5.75 14.37 11.87
N SER A 21 -4.76 14.51 10.98
CA SER A 21 -4.99 15.06 9.64
C SER A 21 -5.98 14.23 8.83
N LYS A 22 -7.01 14.88 8.28
CA LYS A 22 -7.90 14.26 7.29
C LYS A 22 -7.18 14.18 5.94
N VAL A 23 -7.12 12.99 5.36
CA VAL A 23 -6.49 12.73 4.06
C VAL A 23 -7.49 12.31 3.00
N ARG A 24 -7.28 12.75 1.76
CA ARG A 24 -8.02 12.26 0.59
C ARG A 24 -7.34 11.03 0.00
N ARG A 25 -8.09 10.22 -0.74
CA ARG A 25 -7.51 9.09 -1.48
C ARG A 25 -6.42 9.58 -2.44
N GLY A 26 -5.25 8.93 -2.41
CA GLY A 26 -4.11 9.30 -3.26
C GLY A 26 -3.28 10.48 -2.74
N GLN A 27 -3.68 11.14 -1.65
CA GLN A 27 -2.89 12.20 -1.03
C GLN A 27 -1.61 11.63 -0.44
N ARG A 28 -0.48 12.27 -0.76
CA ARG A 28 0.80 11.94 -0.14
C ARG A 28 0.82 12.51 1.28
N TYR A 29 1.14 11.67 2.26
CA TYR A 29 1.17 12.07 3.68
C TYR A 29 2.56 11.92 4.32
N GLY A 30 3.52 11.38 3.57
CA GLY A 30 4.90 11.20 4.02
C GLY A 30 5.72 10.40 3.01
N MET A 31 6.95 10.10 3.39
CA MET A 31 7.91 9.32 2.59
C MET A 31 8.77 8.43 3.50
N ILE A 32 9.18 7.28 2.99
CA ILE A 32 10.22 6.44 3.61
C ILE A 32 11.45 6.48 2.70
N ARG A 33 12.59 6.96 3.23
CA ARG A 33 13.83 7.06 2.47
C ARG A 33 14.47 5.68 2.32
N LEU A 34 14.75 5.27 1.06
CA LEU A 34 15.46 4.04 0.64
C LEU A 34 14.74 2.73 1.01
N GLY A 35 14.56 1.78 0.09
CA GLY A 35 14.10 0.40 0.38
C GLY A 35 12.82 0.24 1.23
N SER A 36 11.76 0.98 0.96
CA SER A 36 10.58 1.00 1.82
C SER A 36 9.62 -0.19 1.63
N ARG A 37 8.92 -0.58 2.72
CA ARG A 37 7.76 -1.50 2.68
C ARG A 37 6.55 -0.82 3.31
N VAL A 38 5.38 -1.00 2.71
CA VAL A 38 4.12 -0.49 3.24
C VAL A 38 3.13 -1.64 3.32
N ASP A 39 2.55 -1.83 4.51
CA ASP A 39 1.47 -2.77 4.72
C ASP A 39 0.13 -2.01 4.72
N VAL A 40 -0.78 -2.40 3.83
CA VAL A 40 -2.13 -1.83 3.73
C VAL A 40 -3.15 -2.87 4.17
N ARG A 41 -3.89 -2.57 5.24
CA ARG A 41 -4.90 -3.48 5.81
C ARG A 41 -6.30 -2.89 5.66
N VAL A 42 -7.22 -3.68 5.11
CA VAL A 42 -8.63 -3.35 4.95
C VAL A 42 -9.52 -4.46 5.52
N PRO A 43 -10.74 -4.15 5.99
CA PRO A 43 -11.67 -5.18 6.46
C PRO A 43 -12.02 -6.16 5.33
N ALA A 44 -11.71 -7.45 5.53
CA ALA A 44 -11.93 -8.50 4.53
C ALA A 44 -13.41 -8.65 4.13
N SER A 45 -14.34 -8.32 5.03
CA SER A 45 -15.79 -8.35 4.75
C SER A 45 -16.27 -7.26 3.80
N LYS A 46 -15.49 -6.19 3.59
CA LYS A 46 -15.89 -5.02 2.79
C LYS A 46 -15.08 -4.83 1.52
N PHE A 47 -13.92 -5.49 1.40
CA PHE A 47 -12.99 -5.27 0.29
C PHE A 47 -12.40 -6.58 -0.22
N LYS A 48 -12.18 -6.65 -1.53
CA LYS A 48 -11.45 -7.74 -2.20
C LYS A 48 -10.15 -7.20 -2.81
N PRO A 49 -9.05 -7.98 -2.80
CA PRO A 49 -7.83 -7.65 -3.53
C PRO A 49 -8.14 -7.42 -5.02
N ALA A 50 -7.45 -6.46 -5.62
CA ALA A 50 -7.61 -6.09 -7.04
C ALA A 50 -6.29 -6.14 -7.83
N VAL A 51 -5.28 -6.82 -7.27
CA VAL A 51 -3.96 -7.01 -7.87
C VAL A 51 -3.58 -8.48 -7.82
N VAL A 52 -2.68 -8.87 -8.74
CA VAL A 52 -2.14 -10.23 -8.79
C VAL A 52 -1.04 -10.39 -7.74
N SER A 53 -1.20 -11.38 -6.86
CA SER A 53 -0.21 -11.75 -5.86
C SER A 53 0.91 -12.59 -6.48
N ALA A 54 2.06 -12.70 -5.81
CA ALA A 54 3.11 -13.61 -6.26
C ALA A 54 2.68 -15.08 -6.11
N GLU A 55 1.74 -15.33 -5.19
CA GLU A 55 1.18 -16.62 -4.85
C GLU A 55 0.11 -17.09 -5.85
N ASP A 56 -0.39 -16.20 -6.72
CA ASP A 56 -1.43 -16.51 -7.72
C ASP A 56 -0.92 -17.38 -8.88
N GLY A 57 0.38 -17.64 -8.97
CA GLY A 57 0.98 -18.51 -10.01
C GLY A 57 0.84 -17.97 -11.44
N ASN A 58 0.59 -16.68 -11.62
CA ASN A 58 0.36 -16.09 -12.93
C ASN A 58 1.68 -15.93 -13.70
N SER A 59 1.83 -16.63 -14.84
CA SER A 59 3.04 -16.59 -15.68
C SER A 59 3.39 -15.20 -16.22
N GLN A 60 2.43 -14.29 -16.37
CA GLN A 60 2.69 -12.90 -16.80
C GLN A 60 3.22 -12.04 -15.64
N PHE A 61 2.98 -12.43 -14.40
CA PHE A 61 3.38 -11.71 -13.19
C PHE A 61 4.07 -12.66 -12.19
N PRO A 62 5.24 -13.23 -12.53
CA PRO A 62 5.89 -14.27 -11.72
C PRO A 62 6.33 -13.80 -10.32
N LYS A 63 6.38 -12.49 -10.09
CA LYS A 63 6.70 -11.87 -8.78
C LYS A 63 5.53 -11.06 -8.21
N GLY A 64 4.32 -11.29 -8.73
CA GLY A 64 3.16 -10.45 -8.49
C GLY A 64 3.16 -9.17 -9.34
N GLN A 65 2.07 -8.42 -9.26
CA GLN A 65 1.85 -7.23 -10.05
C GLN A 65 2.65 -6.03 -9.51
N PHE A 66 3.34 -5.31 -10.39
CA PHE A 66 3.91 -4.00 -10.06
C PHE A 66 2.78 -2.98 -9.85
N VAL A 67 2.85 -2.24 -8.74
CA VAL A 67 1.86 -1.23 -8.36
C VAL A 67 2.50 0.16 -8.31
N GLN A 68 1.74 1.18 -8.71
CA GLN A 68 2.16 2.57 -8.67
C GLN A 68 1.36 3.34 -7.62
N ALA A 69 2.06 4.05 -6.73
CA ALA A 69 1.43 4.88 -5.71
C ALA A 69 0.56 5.99 -6.34
N GLY A 70 -0.66 6.16 -5.81
CA GLY A 70 -1.61 7.15 -6.31
C GLY A 70 -2.43 6.72 -7.53
N SER A 71 -1.97 5.71 -8.29
CA SER A 71 -2.63 5.26 -9.52
C SER A 71 -3.27 3.88 -9.38
N THR A 72 -2.52 2.89 -8.87
CA THR A 72 -2.99 1.50 -8.85
C THR A 72 -4.01 1.27 -7.74
N ILE A 73 -5.11 0.60 -8.08
CA ILE A 73 -6.14 0.20 -7.14
C ILE A 73 -5.83 -1.19 -6.62
N ILE A 74 -5.39 -1.30 -5.36
CA ILE A 74 -5.02 -2.59 -4.74
C ILE A 74 -6.19 -3.32 -4.05
N PHE A 75 -7.26 -2.59 -3.70
CA PHE A 75 -8.49 -3.15 -3.13
C PHE A 75 -9.72 -2.53 -3.80
N LYS A 76 -10.72 -3.37 -4.11
CA LYS A 76 -12.05 -2.93 -4.56
C LYS A 76 -13.08 -3.22 -3.47
N PRO A 77 -14.04 -2.31 -3.24
CA PRO A 77 -15.14 -2.60 -2.33
C PRO A 77 -15.98 -3.76 -2.88
N VAL A 78 -16.40 -4.65 -1.99
CA VAL A 78 -17.41 -5.66 -2.32
C VAL A 78 -18.75 -4.91 -2.32
N LYS A 79 -19.39 -4.77 -3.48
CA LYS A 79 -20.76 -4.25 -3.55
C LYS A 79 -21.63 -5.18 -2.69
N LYS A 80 -22.40 -4.60 -1.77
CA LYS A 80 -23.52 -5.29 -1.14
C LYS A 80 -24.58 -5.58 -2.19
#